data_AF-A0A3C1IF43-F1
#
_entry.id   AF-A0A3C1IF43-F1
#
_cell.length_a   1.000
_cell.length_b   1.000
_cell.length_c   1.000
_cell.angle_alpha   90.00
_cell.angle_beta   90.00
_cell.angle_gamma   90.00
#
_symmetry.space_group_name_H-M   'P 1'
#
loop_
_entity.id
_entity.type
_entity.pdbx_description
1 polymer ?
#
loop_
_entity_poly.entity_id
_entity_poly.type
_entity_poly.pdbx_seq_one_letter_code
_entity_poly.pdbx_strand_id
1 'polypeptide(L)'
;MRRGTIALLLTVALSAVGCVDGQRYDTQAAAELLPNGMSGPTDAPKGSCWQKNITPAVFDTVTHQIRVPQQKNPSQSDEQTLPTVQYQTKTRHVMIKKRNEAWFETLCPAQMDKALVTALQHALTDRKLYHGAIHGRLTDDTRTAIRTLQHKDGINSDVLSLRTAESLGLLRAAKK
;
A
#
# COMPACT_ATOMS: atom_id res chain seq x y z
N MET A 1 -4.22 -57.45 -45.77
CA MET A 1 -3.01 -58.30 -45.65
C MET A 1 -1.77 -57.46 -45.93
N ARG A 2 -0.86 -57.40 -44.94
CA ARG A 2 0.59 -57.03 -44.98
C ARG A 2 1.06 -55.75 -45.71
N ARG A 3 1.96 -55.04 -44.99
CA ARG A 3 3.10 -54.16 -45.40
C ARG A 3 2.91 -52.74 -44.84
N GLY A 4 3.84 -52.13 -44.15
CA GLY A 4 5.20 -52.50 -43.75
C GLY A 4 5.74 -51.34 -42.90
N THR A 5 6.49 -51.68 -41.85
CA THR A 5 7.21 -50.77 -40.97
C THR A 5 8.33 -50.06 -41.73
N ILE A 6 8.33 -48.72 -41.77
CA ILE A 6 9.51 -47.93 -42.15
C ILE A 6 9.90 -47.09 -40.94
N ALA A 7 10.97 -47.53 -40.29
CA ALA A 7 11.67 -46.80 -39.27
C ALA A 7 12.45 -45.66 -39.94
N LEU A 8 12.10 -44.41 -39.64
CA LEU A 8 12.89 -43.24 -40.00
C LEU A 8 13.48 -42.67 -38.70
N LEU A 9 14.73 -43.03 -38.43
CA LEU A 9 15.56 -42.48 -37.35
C LEU A 9 15.94 -41.05 -37.72
N LEU A 10 15.23 -40.07 -37.17
CA LEU A 10 15.63 -38.66 -37.19
C LEU A 10 16.42 -38.37 -35.91
N THR A 11 17.74 -38.36 -36.03
CA THR A 11 18.64 -37.85 -34.99
C THR A 11 18.56 -36.33 -34.97
N VAL A 12 17.77 -35.78 -34.06
CA VAL A 12 17.73 -34.34 -33.77
C VAL A 12 18.91 -34.01 -32.87
N ALA A 13 19.86 -33.24 -33.40
CA ALA A 13 20.98 -32.67 -32.65
C ALA A 13 20.43 -31.62 -31.66
N LEU A 14 20.47 -31.97 -30.37
CA LEU A 14 20.04 -31.11 -29.28
C LEU A 14 21.15 -30.07 -29.01
N SER A 15 20.99 -28.87 -29.56
CA SER A 15 21.83 -27.71 -29.22
C SER A 15 21.63 -27.35 -27.75
N ALA A 16 22.72 -27.37 -26.98
CA ALA A 16 22.73 -26.96 -25.58
C ALA A 16 22.30 -25.49 -25.45
N VAL A 17 21.11 -25.29 -24.89
CA VAL A 17 20.68 -24.00 -24.34
C VAL A 17 21.56 -23.74 -23.13
N GLY A 18 22.41 -22.72 -23.21
CA GLY A 18 23.12 -22.21 -22.04
C GLY A 18 22.11 -21.69 -21.02
N CYS A 19 22.09 -22.29 -19.83
CA CYS A 19 21.45 -21.68 -18.67
C CYS A 19 22.18 -20.38 -18.36
N VAL A 20 21.54 -19.24 -18.59
CA VAL A 20 21.88 -18.02 -17.85
C VAL A 20 21.48 -18.29 -16.41
N ASP A 21 22.47 -18.46 -15.54
CA ASP A 21 22.30 -18.44 -14.10
C ASP A 21 21.63 -17.13 -13.71
N GLY A 22 20.33 -17.20 -13.45
CA GLY A 22 19.56 -16.11 -12.89
C GLY A 22 20.23 -15.69 -11.59
N GLN A 23 20.67 -14.43 -11.52
CA GLN A 23 21.19 -13.86 -10.30
C GLN A 23 20.18 -14.11 -9.18
N ARG A 24 20.59 -14.94 -8.21
CA ARG A 24 19.98 -14.98 -6.89
C ARG A 24 20.15 -13.58 -6.31
N TYR A 25 19.09 -12.78 -6.36
CA TYR A 25 19.01 -11.59 -5.52
C TYR A 25 19.07 -12.08 -4.09
N ASP A 26 20.19 -11.77 -3.43
CA ASP A 26 20.43 -12.08 -2.05
C ASP A 26 19.37 -11.34 -1.21
N THR A 27 18.32 -12.05 -0.80
CA THR A 27 17.25 -11.52 0.06
C THR A 27 17.69 -11.40 1.52
N GLN A 28 18.99 -11.41 1.81
CA GLN A 28 19.52 -11.12 3.14
C GLN A 28 19.67 -9.61 3.39
N ALA A 29 18.57 -8.88 3.21
CA ALA A 29 18.39 -7.54 3.77
C ALA A 29 16.90 -7.26 3.99
N ALA A 30 16.18 -8.21 4.61
CA ALA A 30 14.79 -7.99 5.03
C ALA A 30 14.46 -8.85 6.27
N ALA A 31 15.25 -8.71 7.33
CA ALA A 31 14.87 -9.25 8.63
C ALA A 31 15.50 -8.46 9.79
N GLU A 32 15.35 -7.13 9.80
CA GLU A 32 14.98 -6.50 11.08
C GLU A 32 13.47 -6.66 11.22
N LEU A 33 13.10 -7.91 11.52
CA LEU A 33 11.83 -8.26 12.10
C LEU A 33 11.80 -7.60 13.48
N LEU A 34 11.33 -6.35 13.54
CA LEU A 34 10.87 -5.80 14.81
C LEU A 34 9.83 -6.79 15.34
N PRO A 35 10.04 -7.37 16.54
CA PRO A 35 9.13 -8.35 17.09
C PRO A 35 7.73 -7.74 17.17
N ASN A 36 6.76 -8.51 16.72
CA ASN A 36 5.35 -8.23 16.97
C ASN A 36 5.14 -8.01 18.47
N GLY A 37 4.76 -6.79 18.85
CA GLY A 37 4.28 -6.47 20.20
C GLY A 37 5.20 -5.51 20.98
N MET A 38 4.61 -4.39 21.39
CA MET A 38 5.16 -3.37 22.30
C MET A 38 6.23 -2.43 21.74
N SER A 39 5.79 -1.44 20.98
CA SER A 39 6.37 -0.09 21.10
C SER A 39 5.27 0.93 20.82
N GLY A 40 4.81 1.62 21.85
CA GLY A 40 4.02 2.84 21.70
C GLY A 40 4.95 4.06 21.57
N PRO A 41 4.41 5.28 21.64
CA PRO A 41 5.24 6.47 21.81
C PRO A 41 6.12 6.35 23.07
N THR A 42 7.24 7.09 23.12
CA THR A 42 8.23 7.04 24.21
C THR A 42 7.59 7.20 25.61
N ASP A 43 6.53 7.99 25.72
CA ASP A 43 5.82 8.28 26.97
C ASP A 43 4.47 7.54 27.10
N ALA A 44 4.34 6.37 26.47
CA ALA A 44 3.11 5.57 26.53
C ALA A 44 2.77 5.16 27.98
N PRO A 45 1.51 5.37 28.44
CA PRO A 45 1.08 4.89 29.76
C PRO A 45 1.28 3.39 29.94
N LYS A 46 1.64 2.95 31.16
CA LYS A 46 1.83 1.53 31.45
C LYS A 46 0.53 0.75 31.21
N GLY A 47 0.62 -0.36 30.48
CA GLY A 47 -0.54 -1.20 30.16
C GLY A 47 -1.41 -0.68 29.01
N SER A 48 -1.06 0.44 28.38
CA SER A 48 -1.72 0.90 27.15
C SER A 48 -1.16 0.19 25.92
N CYS A 49 -2.01 -0.05 24.92
CA CYS A 49 -1.63 -0.64 23.65
C CYS A 49 -1.73 0.41 22.54
N TRP A 50 -0.73 0.45 21.67
CA TRP A 50 -0.59 1.48 20.65
C TRP A 50 -0.34 0.85 19.28
N GLN A 51 -0.82 1.52 18.25
CA GLN A 51 -0.58 1.15 16.86
C GLN A 51 -0.07 2.35 16.07
N LYS A 52 0.87 2.09 15.15
CA LYS A 52 1.39 3.12 14.25
C LYS A 52 0.45 3.28 13.05
N ASN A 53 -0.09 4.47 12.87
CA ASN A 53 -0.77 4.91 11.66
C ASN A 53 0.25 5.47 10.67
N ILE A 54 0.51 4.74 9.59
CA ILE A 54 1.41 5.19 8.52
C ILE A 54 0.56 5.69 7.36
N THR A 55 0.60 7.00 7.13
CA THR A 55 0.04 7.59 5.92
C THR A 55 1.15 7.67 4.87
N PRO A 56 1.04 6.93 3.74
CA PRO A 56 2.08 6.93 2.71
C PRO A 56 2.17 8.29 2.01
N ALA A 57 3.33 8.55 1.40
CA ALA A 57 3.49 9.69 0.50
C ALA A 57 2.65 9.48 -0.76
N VAL A 58 2.10 10.57 -1.31
CA VAL A 58 1.37 10.57 -2.58
C VAL A 58 2.20 11.36 -3.59
N PHE A 59 2.40 10.76 -4.75
CA PHE A 59 3.11 11.35 -5.89
C PHE A 59 2.15 11.56 -7.05
N ASP A 60 2.41 12.58 -7.84
CA ASP A 60 1.69 12.90 -9.06
C ASP A 60 2.65 13.02 -10.24
N THR A 61 2.16 12.81 -11.46
CA THR A 61 2.91 12.97 -12.69
C THR A 61 2.44 14.22 -13.40
N VAL A 62 3.30 15.24 -13.42
CA VAL A 62 2.96 16.54 -14.00
C VAL A 62 3.69 16.73 -15.32
N THR A 63 2.92 17.07 -16.36
CA THR A 63 3.43 17.34 -17.71
C THR A 63 3.21 18.81 -18.07
N HIS A 64 4.27 19.49 -18.51
CA HIS A 64 4.20 20.87 -19.00
C HIS A 64 4.97 21.03 -20.31
N GLN A 65 4.49 21.94 -21.17
CA GLN A 65 5.27 22.40 -22.31
C GLN A 65 6.12 23.60 -21.91
N ILE A 66 7.43 23.49 -22.14
CA ILE A 66 8.36 24.60 -21.96
C ILE A 66 8.80 25.14 -23.32
N ARG A 67 8.90 26.46 -23.46
CA ARG A 67 9.48 27.09 -24.65
C ARG A 67 10.98 26.85 -24.64
N VAL A 68 11.52 26.31 -25.73
CA VAL A 68 12.97 26.10 -25.87
C VAL A 68 13.63 27.47 -26.07
N PRO A 69 14.57 27.88 -25.20
CA PRO A 69 15.33 29.10 -25.42
C PRO A 69 16.07 28.99 -26.75
N GLN A 70 15.95 30.00 -27.61
CA GLN A 70 16.65 29.99 -28.88
C GLN A 70 18.07 30.50 -28.69
N GLN A 71 19.06 29.72 -29.09
CA GLN A 71 20.44 30.19 -29.18
C GLN A 71 20.56 31.12 -30.38
N LYS A 72 20.93 32.38 -30.13
CA LYS A 72 21.22 33.35 -31.19
C LYS A 72 22.48 32.89 -31.91
N ASN A 73 22.36 32.50 -33.19
CA ASN A 73 23.50 32.14 -34.00
C ASN A 73 24.23 33.43 -34.41
N PRO A 74 25.51 33.64 -34.03
CA PRO A 74 26.23 34.87 -34.35
C PRO A 74 26.56 35.03 -35.84
N SER A 75 26.37 33.98 -36.65
CA SER A 75 26.75 33.92 -38.06
C SER A 75 25.58 34.10 -39.05
N GLN A 76 24.36 34.41 -38.60
CA GLN A 76 23.23 34.64 -39.50
C GLN A 76 23.18 36.11 -39.97
N SER A 77 23.35 36.32 -41.28
CA SER A 77 23.18 37.58 -41.98
C SER A 77 21.73 38.07 -41.98
N ASP A 78 21.54 39.38 -42.20
CA ASP A 78 20.34 40.22 -42.05
C ASP A 78 19.08 39.85 -42.86
N GLU A 79 18.86 38.58 -43.21
CA GLU A 79 17.58 38.12 -43.74
C GLU A 79 16.69 37.63 -42.59
N GLN A 80 15.84 38.56 -42.16
CA GLN A 80 14.99 38.51 -40.96
C GLN A 80 13.93 37.38 -41.01
N THR A 81 14.36 36.12 -40.88
CA THR A 81 13.44 35.03 -40.59
C THR A 81 13.12 35.08 -39.09
N LEU A 82 11.89 35.44 -38.72
CA LEU A 82 11.44 35.35 -37.33
C LEU A 82 11.64 33.92 -36.84
N PRO A 83 12.38 33.70 -35.74
CA PRO A 83 12.77 32.35 -35.38
C PRO A 83 11.57 31.58 -34.83
N THR A 84 11.34 30.38 -35.35
CA THR A 84 10.17 29.55 -35.00
C THR A 84 10.18 29.20 -33.52
N VAL A 85 9.07 29.43 -32.84
CA VAL A 85 8.92 29.04 -31.44
C VAL A 85 8.90 27.53 -31.31
N GLN A 86 9.90 26.97 -30.65
CA GLN A 86 9.95 25.54 -30.35
C GLN A 86 9.48 25.27 -28.92
N TYR A 87 8.66 24.24 -28.73
CA TYR A 87 8.21 23.78 -27.42
C TYR A 87 8.73 22.37 -27.15
N GLN A 88 9.07 22.09 -25.91
CA GLN A 88 9.44 20.75 -25.44
C GLN A 88 8.49 20.32 -24.33
N THR A 89 7.96 19.12 -24.44
CA THR A 89 7.19 18.49 -23.36
C THR A 89 8.15 17.96 -22.29
N LYS A 90 7.91 18.34 -21.04
CA LYS A 90 8.63 17.83 -19.86
C LYS A 90 7.64 17.16 -18.93
N THR A 91 7.97 15.94 -18.50
CA THR A 91 7.19 15.18 -17.52
C THR A 91 8.05 14.98 -16.27
N ARG A 92 7.46 15.21 -15.09
CA ARG A 92 8.13 15.00 -13.80
C ARG A 92 7.20 14.39 -12.77
N HIS A 93 7.75 13.56 -11.89
CA HIS A 93 7.06 13.10 -10.69
C HIS A 93 7.23 14.13 -9.57
N VAL A 94 6.13 14.56 -8.97
CA VAL A 94 6.14 15.51 -7.84
C VAL A 94 5.47 14.87 -6.63
N MET A 95 6.08 15.02 -5.46
CA MET A 95 5.46 14.58 -4.21
C MET A 95 4.42 15.61 -3.77
N ILE A 96 3.13 15.26 -3.86
CA ILE A 96 2.03 16.14 -3.48
C ILE A 96 1.61 15.99 -2.02
N LYS A 97 1.90 14.83 -1.40
CA LYS A 97 1.69 14.60 0.04
C LYS A 97 2.88 13.86 0.63
N LYS A 98 3.42 14.36 1.74
CA LYS A 98 4.50 13.71 2.48
C LYS A 98 3.98 12.49 3.25
N ARG A 99 4.84 11.50 3.43
CA ARG A 99 4.62 10.41 4.38
C ARG A 99 4.51 10.99 5.79
N ASN A 100 3.58 10.47 6.58
CA ASN A 100 3.43 10.81 7.99
C ASN A 100 3.27 9.51 8.80
N GLU A 101 3.88 9.49 9.98
CA GLU A 101 3.70 8.44 10.98
C GLU A 101 3.15 9.06 12.25
N ALA A 102 2.02 8.54 12.72
CA ALA A 102 1.40 8.95 13.97
C ALA A 102 1.08 7.71 14.80
N TRP A 103 1.06 7.85 16.12
CA TRP A 103 0.61 6.80 17.02
C TRP A 103 -0.84 7.04 17.42
N PHE A 104 -1.61 5.96 17.55
CA PHE A 104 -2.92 5.99 18.16
C PHE A 104 -3.08 4.83 19.16
N GLU A 105 -3.81 5.08 20.23
CA GLU A 105 -4.11 4.07 21.22
C GLU A 105 -5.17 3.10 20.69
N THR A 106 -5.04 1.83 21.02
CA THR A 106 -5.93 0.73 20.65
C THR A 106 -6.24 -0.11 21.87
N LEU A 107 -7.35 -0.85 21.82
CA LEU A 107 -7.61 -1.89 22.79
C LEU A 107 -6.50 -2.94 22.74
N CYS A 108 -6.09 -3.41 23.92
CA CYS A 108 -5.10 -4.48 24.02
C CYS A 108 -5.68 -5.80 23.51
N PRO A 109 -4.84 -6.73 22.99
CA PRO A 109 -5.32 -8.01 22.45
C PRO A 109 -6.19 -8.80 23.43
N ALA A 110 -5.89 -8.74 24.73
CA ALA A 110 -6.67 -9.41 25.77
C ALA A 110 -8.10 -8.86 25.94
N GLN A 111 -8.37 -7.62 25.51
CA GLN A 111 -9.69 -6.99 25.55
C GLN A 111 -10.50 -7.28 24.28
N MET A 112 -9.85 -7.74 23.20
CA MET A 112 -10.48 -8.03 21.91
C MET A 112 -11.14 -9.42 21.90
N ASP A 113 -12.18 -9.59 22.72
CA ASP A 113 -12.92 -10.85 22.83
C ASP A 113 -14.06 -10.99 21.80
N LYS A 114 -14.70 -12.17 21.78
CA LYS A 114 -15.81 -12.48 20.86
C LYS A 114 -17.01 -11.55 21.08
N ALA A 115 -17.31 -11.16 22.32
CA ALA A 115 -18.47 -10.34 22.64
C ALA A 115 -18.27 -8.91 22.12
N LEU A 116 -17.09 -8.34 22.35
CA LEU A 116 -16.68 -7.04 21.83
C LEU A 116 -16.69 -7.02 20.30
N VAL A 117 -16.13 -8.04 19.65
CA VAL A 117 -16.12 -8.09 18.18
C VAL A 117 -17.55 -8.25 17.63
N THR A 118 -18.43 -8.96 18.33
CA THR A 118 -19.85 -9.07 17.98
C THR A 118 -20.52 -7.69 18.05
N ALA A 119 -20.32 -6.95 19.15
CA ALA A 119 -20.85 -5.60 19.32
C ALA A 119 -20.29 -4.62 18.28
N LEU A 120 -19.00 -4.74 17.95
CA LEU A 120 -18.36 -3.97 16.89
C LEU A 120 -19.01 -4.24 15.53
N GLN A 121 -19.23 -5.50 15.18
CA GLN A 121 -19.89 -5.87 13.92
C GLN A 121 -21.31 -5.30 13.85
N HIS A 122 -22.10 -5.37 14.92
CA HIS A 122 -23.40 -4.68 14.99
C HIS A 122 -23.27 -3.17 14.73
N ALA A 123 -22.37 -2.50 15.45
CA ALA A 123 -22.18 -1.06 15.33
C ALA A 123 -21.72 -0.62 13.93
N LEU A 124 -20.95 -1.46 13.23
CA LEU A 124 -20.53 -1.24 11.84
C LEU A 124 -21.68 -1.49 10.85
N THR A 125 -22.51 -2.51 11.08
CA THR A 125 -23.70 -2.80 10.28
C THR A 125 -24.73 -1.67 10.37
N ASP A 126 -24.99 -1.14 11.57
CA ASP A 126 -25.92 -0.01 11.77
C ASP A 126 -25.50 1.24 10.99
N ARG A 127 -24.20 1.39 10.76
CA ARG A 127 -23.58 2.47 9.97
C ARG A 127 -23.43 2.13 8.50
N LYS A 128 -23.92 0.97 8.06
CA LYS A 128 -23.84 0.45 6.68
C LYS A 128 -22.39 0.30 6.18
N LEU A 129 -21.45 0.08 7.09
CA LEU A 129 -20.03 -0.14 6.77
C LEU A 129 -19.68 -1.63 6.71
N TYR A 130 -20.50 -2.49 7.29
CA TYR A 130 -20.30 -3.94 7.32
C TYR A 130 -21.57 -4.66 6.87
N HIS A 131 -21.42 -5.64 5.98
CA HIS A 131 -22.52 -6.40 5.37
C HIS A 131 -22.38 -7.92 5.57
N GLY A 132 -21.34 -8.35 6.30
CA GLY A 132 -21.09 -9.77 6.57
C GLY A 132 -21.91 -10.30 7.75
N ALA A 133 -21.76 -11.61 8.01
CA ALA A 133 -22.42 -12.25 9.15
C ALA A 133 -21.80 -11.83 10.49
N ILE A 134 -22.65 -11.61 11.49
CA ILE A 134 -22.21 -11.24 12.84
C ILE A 134 -21.83 -12.52 13.60
N HIS A 135 -20.54 -12.85 13.61
CA HIS A 135 -20.00 -14.07 14.22
C HIS A 135 -19.02 -13.80 15.37
N GLY A 136 -18.68 -12.53 15.63
CA GLY A 136 -17.75 -12.14 16.70
C GLY A 136 -16.30 -12.54 16.43
N ARG A 137 -15.90 -12.61 15.16
CA ARG A 137 -14.49 -12.84 14.76
C ARG A 137 -14.01 -11.67 13.92
N LEU A 138 -12.75 -11.30 14.08
CA LEU A 138 -12.18 -10.16 13.37
C LEU A 138 -11.68 -10.60 11.98
N THR A 139 -12.57 -10.62 11.00
CA THR A 139 -12.27 -10.97 9.60
C THR A 139 -11.82 -9.75 8.78
N ASP A 140 -11.33 -9.99 7.57
CA ASP A 140 -10.89 -8.94 6.64
C ASP A 140 -12.01 -7.96 6.27
N ASP A 141 -13.25 -8.43 6.19
CA ASP A 141 -14.42 -7.59 6.00
C ASP A 141 -14.63 -6.64 7.19
N THR A 142 -14.54 -7.15 8.41
CA THR A 142 -14.64 -6.32 9.63
C THR A 142 -13.49 -5.32 9.70
N ARG A 143 -12.26 -5.74 9.36
CA ARG A 143 -11.06 -4.90 9.27
C ARG A 143 -11.20 -3.78 8.25
N THR A 144 -11.76 -4.08 7.08
CA THR A 144 -12.04 -3.10 6.03
C THR A 144 -13.08 -2.09 6.48
N ALA A 145 -14.13 -2.54 7.17
CA ALA A 145 -15.15 -1.68 7.76
C ALA A 145 -14.56 -0.76 8.86
N ILE A 146 -13.68 -1.28 9.72
CA ILE A 146 -12.94 -0.48 10.71
C ILE A 146 -12.12 0.61 10.02
N ARG A 147 -11.30 0.26 9.03
CA ARG A 147 -10.49 1.24 8.29
C ARG A 147 -11.35 2.32 7.65
N THR A 148 -12.47 1.94 7.05
CA THR A 148 -13.41 2.89 6.44
C THR A 148 -14.03 3.83 7.48
N LEU A 149 -14.45 3.29 8.64
CA LEU A 149 -14.99 4.07 9.74
C LEU A 149 -13.99 5.10 10.26
N GLN A 150 -12.72 4.74 10.34
CA GLN A 150 -11.66 5.56 10.96
C GLN A 150 -11.00 6.54 9.99
N HIS A 151 -11.17 6.35 8.68
CA HIS A 151 -10.55 7.19 7.66
C HIS A 151 -10.95 8.67 7.79
N LYS A 152 -12.21 8.95 8.15
CA LYS A 152 -12.71 10.31 8.41
C LYS A 152 -11.99 11.02 9.56
N ASP A 153 -11.42 10.26 10.49
CA ASP A 153 -10.67 10.77 11.65
C ASP A 153 -9.15 10.81 11.37
N GLY A 154 -8.74 10.61 10.10
CA GLY A 154 -7.35 10.63 9.67
C GLY A 154 -6.56 9.36 10.00
N ILE A 155 -7.23 8.30 10.44
CA ILE A 155 -6.61 7.02 10.78
C ILE A 155 -6.82 6.04 9.61
N ASN A 156 -5.73 5.68 8.93
CA ASN A 156 -5.74 4.69 7.86
C ASN A 156 -5.22 3.34 8.38
N SER A 157 -5.97 2.72 9.29
CA SER A 157 -5.62 1.44 9.91
C SER A 157 -6.84 0.55 10.05
N ASP A 158 -6.62 -0.76 9.93
CA ASP A 158 -7.61 -1.81 10.17
C ASP A 158 -7.70 -2.23 11.66
N VAL A 159 -6.84 -1.66 12.51
CA VAL A 159 -6.86 -1.81 13.96
C VAL A 159 -7.82 -0.78 14.55
N LEU A 160 -8.71 -1.22 15.44
CA LEU A 160 -9.70 -0.37 16.08
C LEU A 160 -9.05 0.53 17.14
N SER A 161 -9.03 1.84 16.89
CA SER A 161 -8.55 2.82 17.85
C SER A 161 -9.45 2.87 19.09
N LEU A 162 -8.85 3.15 20.25
CA LEU A 162 -9.57 3.28 21.51
C LEU A 162 -10.65 4.39 21.41
N ARG A 163 -10.29 5.54 20.82
CA ARG A 163 -11.22 6.64 20.56
C ARG A 163 -12.41 6.21 19.70
N THR A 164 -12.17 5.42 18.64
CA THR A 164 -13.26 4.90 17.81
C THR A 164 -14.12 3.92 18.61
N ALA A 165 -13.52 3.03 19.40
CA ALA A 165 -14.25 2.11 20.28
C ALA A 165 -15.14 2.85 21.29
N GLU A 166 -14.64 3.95 21.88
CA GLU A 166 -15.40 4.85 22.76
C GLU A 166 -16.58 5.50 22.03
N SER A 167 -16.35 6.05 20.83
CA SER A 167 -17.40 6.69 20.02
C SER A 167 -18.51 5.72 19.61
N LEU A 168 -18.19 4.43 19.51
CA LEU A 168 -19.14 3.36 19.23
C LEU A 168 -19.81 2.80 20.49
N GLY A 169 -19.41 3.24 21.69
CA GLY A 169 -19.92 2.75 22.96
C GLY A 169 -19.43 1.35 23.35
N LEU A 170 -18.36 0.85 22.71
CA LEU A 170 -17.91 -0.54 22.85
C LEU A 170 -17.19 -0.83 24.17
N LEU A 171 -16.71 0.21 24.88
CA LEU A 171 -16.01 0.02 26.15
C LEU A 171 -16.88 -0.60 27.26
N ARG A 172 -18.20 -0.56 27.12
CA ARG A 172 -19.13 -1.25 28.04
C ARG A 172 -19.28 -2.74 27.73
N ALA A 173 -19.00 -3.14 26.49
CA ALA A 173 -19.06 -4.52 26.04
C ALA A 173 -17.76 -5.29 26.34
N ALA A 174 -16.64 -4.58 26.47
CA ALA A 174 -15.38 -5.14 26.98
C ALA A 174 -15.51 -5.41 28.49
N LYS A 175 -16.12 -6.54 28.87
CA LYS A 175 -16.15 -6.98 30.27
C LYS A 175 -14.79 -7.55 30.67
N LYS A 176 -14.41 -7.25 31.91
CA LYS A 176 -13.17 -7.72 32.56
C LYS A 176 -13.27 -9.18 32.97
#